data_AF-A0A544WY05-F1
#
_entry.id   AF-A0A544WY05-F1
#
_cell.length_a   1.000
_cell.length_b   1.000
_cell.length_c   1.000
_cell.angle_alpha   90.00
_cell.angle_beta   90.00
_cell.angle_gamma   90.00
#
_symmetry.space_group_name_H-M   'P 1'
#
loop_
_entity.id
_entity.type
_entity.pdbx_description
1 polymer ?
#
loop_
_entity_poly.entity_id
_entity_poly.type
_entity_poly.pdbx_seq_one_letter_code
_entity_poly.pdbx_strand_id
1 'polypeptide(L)' 'MTRAQLTDEEWEFIKPYLPIGRFGPYPERLRQQFEGVIWRFRTGGQWREIPQEFG' A
#
# COMPACT_ATOMS: atom_id res chain seq x y z
N MET A 1 -7.56 -12.99 3.76
CA MET A 1 -6.79 -13.29 2.53
C MET A 1 -7.22 -12.30 1.47
N THR A 2 -6.83 -11.05 1.61
CA THR A 2 -7.06 -10.07 0.56
C THR A 2 -6.02 -10.36 -0.51
N ARG A 3 -6.45 -10.63 -1.75
CA ARG A 3 -5.52 -10.86 -2.88
C ARG A 3 -4.56 -9.68 -2.96
N ALA A 4 -3.26 -9.95 -3.02
CA ALA A 4 -2.26 -8.94 -3.37
C ALA A 4 -2.73 -8.25 -4.65
N GLN A 5 -3.01 -6.96 -4.54
CA GLN A 5 -3.60 -6.19 -5.64
C GLN A 5 -2.54 -5.70 -6.62
N LEU A 6 -1.27 -5.71 -6.21
CA LEU A 6 -0.13 -5.34 -7.03
C LEU A 6 0.73 -6.55 -7.32
N THR A 7 0.99 -6.76 -8.60
CA THR A 7 2.07 -7.63 -9.06
C THR A 7 3.43 -7.04 -8.67
N ASP A 8 4.46 -7.89 -8.64
CA ASP A 8 5.83 -7.44 -8.34
C ASP A 8 6.34 -6.44 -9.40
N GLU A 9 5.94 -6.59 -10.66
CA GLU A 9 6.28 -5.66 -11.74
C GLU A 9 5.63 -4.28 -11.55
N GLU A 10 4.34 -4.22 -11.24
CA GLU A 10 3.65 -2.95 -10.97
C GLU A 10 4.23 -2.28 -9.71
N TRP A 11 4.57 -3.07 -8.70
CA TRP A 11 5.21 -2.55 -7.50
C TRP A 11 6.58 -1.93 -7.79
N GLU A 12 7.45 -2.61 -8.52
CA GLU A 12 8.77 -2.07 -8.89
C GLU A 12 8.66 -0.86 -9.84
N PHE A 13 7.59 -0.77 -10.65
CA PHE A 13 7.30 0.42 -11.43
C PHE A 13 6.89 1.62 -10.56
N ILE A 14 6.05 1.43 -9.54
CA ILE A 14 5.49 2.52 -8.71
C ILE A 14 6.47 2.99 -7.62
N LYS A 15 7.22 2.06 -7.03
CA LYS A 15 8.13 2.28 -5.89
C LYS A 15 9.06 3.50 -6.05
N PRO A 16 9.67 3.80 -7.21
CA PRO A 16 10.52 4.97 -7.39
C PRO A 16 9.78 6.32 -7.29
N TYR A 17 8.47 6.34 -7.53
CA TYR A 17 7.65 7.55 -7.52
C TYR A 17 7.05 7.85 -6.15
N LEU A 18 7.09 6.90 -5.23
CA LEU A 18 6.62 7.12 -3.87
C LEU A 18 7.57 8.12 -3.18
N PRO A 19 7.03 9.06 -2.38
CA PRO A 19 7.84 10.05 -1.65
C PRO A 19 8.54 9.40 -0.45
N ILE A 20 9.36 8.38 -0.69
CA ILE A 20 10.06 7.61 0.34
C ILE A 20 11.30 8.39 0.80
N GLY A 21 11.54 8.45 2.11
CA GLY A 21 12.71 9.13 2.68
C GLY A 21 12.56 10.65 2.88
N ARG A 22 11.42 11.25 2.49
CA ARG A 22 11.16 12.68 2.72
C ARG A 22 10.70 13.01 4.15
N PHE A 23 10.18 12.01 4.89
CA PHE A 23 9.60 12.20 6.24
C PHE A 23 9.95 11.12 7.28
N GLY A 24 10.97 10.27 7.05
CA GLY A 24 11.36 9.25 8.02
C GLY A 24 11.96 7.99 7.39
N PRO A 25 12.32 6.99 8.22
CA PRO A 25 12.89 5.72 7.76
C PRO A 25 11.93 4.98 6.82
N TYR A 26 12.49 4.14 5.95
CA TYR A 26 11.73 3.32 5.00
C TYR A 26 10.75 2.43 5.76
N PRO A 27 9.43 2.53 5.54
CA PRO A 27 8.49 1.64 6.19
C PRO A 27 8.73 0.22 5.67
N GLU A 28 9.11 -0.72 6.55
CA GLU A 28 9.31 -2.14 6.17
C GLU A 28 8.08 -2.73 5.48
N ARG A 29 6.90 -2.15 5.74
CA ARG A 29 5.59 -2.53 5.24
C ARG A 29 5.01 -1.61 4.15
N LEU A 30 5.85 -0.82 3.48
CA LEU A 30 5.37 0.19 2.50
C LEU A 30 4.44 -0.39 1.42
N ARG A 31 4.75 -1.59 0.91
CA ARG A 31 3.90 -2.28 -0.07
C ARG A 31 2.52 -2.60 0.49
N GLN A 32 2.45 -3.12 1.70
CA GLN A 32 1.19 -3.48 2.37
C GLN A 32 0.34 -2.25 2.64
N GLN A 33 0.96 -1.15 3.08
CA GLN A 33 0.27 0.14 3.26
C GLN A 33 -0.30 0.67 1.95
N PHE A 34 0.48 0.60 0.87
CA PHE A 34 0.05 1.04 -0.45
C PHE A 34 -1.08 0.15 -1.01
N GLU A 35 -1.03 -1.16 -0.79
CA GLU A 35 -2.13 -2.08 -1.12
C GLU A 35 -3.41 -1.77 -0.32
N GLY A 36 -3.28 -1.33 0.95
CA GLY A 36 -4.40 -0.83 1.74
C GLY A 36 -5.04 0.43 1.15
N VAL A 37 -4.23 1.34 0.61
CA VAL A 37 -4.71 2.53 -0.11
C VAL A 37 -5.49 2.12 -1.36
N ILE A 38 -4.97 1.17 -2.16
CA ILE A 38 -5.66 0.66 -3.35
C ILE A 38 -6.98 -0.02 -2.97
N TRP A 39 -6.98 -0.86 -1.93
CA TRP A 39 -8.20 -1.48 -1.40
C TRP A 39 -9.25 -0.45 -1.04
N ARG A 40 -8.84 0.62 -0.35
CA ARG A 40 -9.74 1.72 0.02
C ARG A 40 -10.35 2.39 -1.20
N PHE A 41 -9.54 2.75 -2.20
CA PHE A 41 -10.04 3.37 -3.43
C PHE A 41 -11.01 2.47 -4.19
N ARG A 42 -10.75 1.17 -4.23
CA ARG A 42 -11.60 0.19 -4.91
C ARG A 42 -12.93 -0.07 -4.18
N THR A 43 -12.88 -0.14 -2.86
CA THR A 43 -14.04 -0.54 -2.04
C THR A 43 -14.86 0.67 -1.59
N GLY A 44 -14.29 1.88 -1.61
CA GLY A 44 -14.92 3.09 -1.06
C GLY A 44 -14.98 3.13 0.47
N GLY A 45 -14.32 2.18 1.14
CA GLY A 45 -14.36 2.02 2.60
C GLY A 45 -13.63 3.13 3.36
N GLN A 46 -13.94 3.23 4.66
CA GLN A 46 -13.25 4.16 5.55
C GLN A 46 -11.85 3.64 5.91
N TRP A 47 -10.94 4.55 6.27
CA TRP A 47 -9.59 4.19 6.75
C TRP A 47 -9.61 3.24 7.95
N ARG A 48 -10.66 3.32 8.79
CA ARG A 48 -10.86 2.45 9.96
C ARG A 48 -11.25 1.02 9.59
N GLU A 49 -11.73 0.81 8.36
CA GLU A 49 -12.16 -0.48 7.84
C GLU A 49 -11.07 -1.18 7.04
N ILE A 50 -9.92 -0.52 6.86
CA ILE A 50 -8.79 -1.14 6.19
C ILE A 50 -8.35 -2.36 7.00
N PRO A 51 -8.28 -3.55 6.38
CA PRO A 51 -7.79 -4.75 7.03
C PRO A 51 -6.42 -4.55 7.69
N GLN A 52 -6.24 -5.11 8.90
CA GLN A 52 -4.97 -5.05 9.64
C GLN A 52 -3.77 -5.62 8.88
N GLU A 53 -4.01 -6.46 7.88
CA GLU A 53 -2.98 -6.99 6.97
C GLU A 53 -2.29 -5.91 6.12
N PHE A 54 -2.88 -4.71 6.02
CA PHE A 54 -2.30 -3.56 5.32
C PHE A 54 -1.64 -2.52 6.25
N GLY A 55 -1.64 -2.76 7.57
CA GLY A 55 -1.18 -1.85 8.63
C GLY A 55 0.25 -2.11 9.12
#